data_AF-A0A953XXK1-F1
#
_entry.id   AF-A0A953XXK1-F1
#
_cell.length_a   1.000
_cell.length_b   1.000
_cell.length_c   1.000
_cell.angle_alpha   90.00
_cell.angle_beta   90.00
_cell.angle_gamma   90.00
#
_symmetry.space_group_name_H-M   'P 1'
#
loop_
_entity.id
_entity.type
_entity.pdbx_description
1 polymer ?
#
loop_
_entity_poly.entity_id
_entity_poly.type
_entity_poly.pdbx_seq_one_letter_code
_entity_poly.pdbx_strand_id
1 'polypeptide(L)'
;PRDGASRWQAGAEASRRLLALDDVTLFTGHRQRGVLARDLERGDVLWSRPDLRGVAALLRDGDERLFALRDAQILSLDPTSGATQWTLPLSPAAPLAGIALGPGQLAYVSAGRELLAIG
;
A
#
# COMPACT_ATOMS: atom_id res chain seq x y z
N PRO A 1 -15.19 11.90 21.82
CA PRO A 1 -13.94 11.23 22.28
C PRO A 1 -13.70 9.95 21.47
N ARG A 2 -12.59 9.89 20.70
CA ARG A 2 -12.14 8.66 20.03
C ARG A 2 -11.30 7.90 21.06
N ASP A 3 -11.94 6.99 21.79
CA ASP A 3 -11.40 6.26 22.95
C ASP A 3 -10.37 5.16 22.61
N GLY A 4 -10.02 4.99 21.33
CA GLY A 4 -9.00 4.04 20.89
C GLY A 4 -9.36 2.56 21.18
N ALA A 5 -10.60 2.30 21.59
CA ALA A 5 -11.04 0.97 21.97
C ALA A 5 -11.19 0.09 20.72
N SER A 6 -10.51 -1.06 20.72
CA SER A 6 -10.64 -2.05 19.66
C SER A 6 -12.08 -2.57 19.62
N ARG A 7 -12.81 -2.28 18.54
CA ARG A 7 -14.21 -2.71 18.39
C ARG A 7 -14.37 -4.19 18.06
N TRP A 8 -13.33 -4.81 17.48
CA TRP A 8 -13.32 -6.24 17.17
C TRP A 8 -11.90 -6.74 16.87
N GLN A 9 -11.67 -8.03 17.07
CA GLN A 9 -10.47 -8.77 16.66
C GLN A 9 -10.88 -10.14 16.11
N ALA A 10 -10.26 -10.61 15.03
CA ALA A 10 -10.20 -12.03 14.72
C ALA A 10 -8.78 -12.45 14.38
N GLY A 11 -8.48 -13.72 14.67
CA GLY A 11 -7.23 -14.35 14.29
C GLY A 11 -7.11 -14.41 12.77
N ALA A 12 -6.28 -13.53 12.20
CA ALA A 12 -5.80 -13.72 10.84
C ALA A 12 -4.78 -14.85 10.87
N GLU A 13 -5.19 -16.07 10.51
CA GLU A 13 -4.22 -17.13 10.21
C GLU A 13 -3.29 -16.66 9.08
N ALA A 14 -2.07 -16.35 9.48
CA ALA A 14 -0.83 -16.24 8.73
C ALA A 14 -0.95 -15.87 7.23
N SER A 15 -1.42 -14.67 6.96
CA SER A 15 -0.92 -13.94 5.78
C SER A 15 -0.95 -12.45 6.10
N ARG A 16 0.22 -11.79 6.11
CA ARG A 16 0.32 -10.32 6.11
C ARG A 16 -0.42 -9.83 4.86
N ARG A 17 -1.73 -9.61 4.99
CA ARG A 17 -2.55 -8.95 3.98
C ARG A 17 -2.35 -7.47 4.23
N LEU A 18 -1.58 -6.85 3.34
CA LEU A 18 -1.44 -5.40 3.34
C LEU A 18 -2.72 -4.86 2.73
N LEU A 19 -3.39 -3.97 3.45
CA LEU A 19 -4.67 -3.41 3.07
C LEU A 19 -4.50 -1.91 2.91
N ALA A 20 -4.99 -1.37 1.80
CA ALA A 20 -5.29 0.04 1.66
C ALA A 20 -6.73 0.15 1.11
N LEU A 21 -7.41 1.24 1.41
CA LEU A 21 -8.82 1.40 1.09
C LEU A 21 -9.06 2.85 0.64
N ASP A 22 -9.93 3.03 -0.34
CA ASP A 22 -10.67 4.27 -0.55
C ASP A 22 -12.18 3.99 -0.39
N ASP A 23 -13.04 4.93 -0.76
CA ASP A 23 -14.47 4.84 -0.48
C ASP A 23 -15.15 3.62 -1.13
N VAL A 24 -14.60 3.11 -2.25
CA VAL A 24 -15.23 2.05 -3.06
C VAL A 24 -14.30 0.89 -3.41
N THR A 25 -13.01 0.99 -3.12
CA THR A 25 -12.01 0.00 -3.54
C THR A 25 -11.18 -0.53 -2.37
N LEU A 26 -11.10 -1.86 -2.27
CA LEU A 26 -10.16 -2.57 -1.40
C LEU A 26 -8.91 -2.98 -2.17
N PHE A 27 -7.76 -2.45 -1.79
CA PHE A 27 -6.46 -2.84 -2.31
C PHE A 27 -5.80 -3.86 -1.38
N THR A 28 -5.35 -4.98 -1.94
CA THR A 28 -4.69 -6.04 -1.18
C THR A 28 -3.34 -6.42 -1.77
N GLY A 29 -2.32 -6.45 -0.92
CA GLY A 29 -0.98 -6.93 -1.27
C GLY A 29 -0.82 -8.38 -0.82
N HIS A 30 -0.44 -9.27 -1.75
CA HIS A 30 -0.24 -10.69 -1.49
C HIS A 30 1.13 -11.17 -1.97
N ARG A 31 1.85 -11.88 -1.10
CA ARG A 31 3.20 -12.40 -1.40
C ARG A 31 3.26 -13.21 -2.71
N GLN A 32 2.24 -13.99 -3.03
CA GLN A 32 2.21 -14.83 -4.24
C GLN A 32 1.33 -14.30 -5.39
N ARG A 33 0.40 -13.37 -5.11
CA ARG A 33 -0.60 -12.92 -6.09
C ARG A 33 -0.37 -11.49 -6.57
N GLY A 34 0.58 -10.78 -5.96
CA GLY A 34 0.85 -9.39 -6.26
C GLY A 34 -0.17 -8.47 -5.61
N VAL A 35 -0.50 -7.39 -6.29
CA VAL A 35 -1.50 -6.40 -5.83
C VAL A 35 -2.82 -6.64 -6.55
N LEU A 36 -3.93 -6.54 -5.81
CA LEU A 36 -5.28 -6.67 -6.33
C LEU A 36 -6.11 -5.48 -5.86
N ALA A 37 -6.93 -4.94 -6.76
CA ALA A 37 -8.04 -4.06 -6.40
C ALA A 37 -9.35 -4.80 -6.52
N ARG A 38 -10.23 -4.58 -5.54
CA ARG A 38 -11.56 -5.16 -5.51
C ARG A 38 -12.59 -4.09 -5.24
N ASP A 39 -13.74 -4.24 -5.87
CA ASP A 39 -14.95 -3.52 -5.48
C ASP A 39 -15.24 -3.85 -4.01
N LEU A 40 -15.40 -2.82 -3.17
CA LEU A 40 -15.56 -2.99 -1.74
C LEU A 40 -16.92 -3.61 -1.38
N GLU A 41 -17.96 -3.32 -2.16
CA GLU A 41 -19.32 -3.78 -1.88
C GLU A 41 -19.52 -5.23 -2.38
N ARG A 42 -19.03 -5.53 -3.59
CA ARG A 42 -19.26 -6.80 -4.30
C ARG A 42 -18.13 -7.79 -4.13
N GLY A 43 -16.91 -7.32 -3.88
CA GLY A 43 -15.70 -8.15 -3.79
C GLY A 43 -15.11 -8.56 -5.14
N ASP A 44 -15.71 -8.12 -6.24
CA ASP A 44 -15.27 -8.37 -7.61
C ASP A 44 -13.87 -7.79 -7.84
N VAL A 45 -13.03 -8.50 -8.59
CA VAL A 45 -11.70 -7.99 -8.95
C VAL A 45 -11.86 -6.93 -10.03
N LEU A 46 -11.46 -5.69 -9.72
CA LEU A 46 -11.44 -4.59 -10.69
C LEU A 46 -10.19 -4.69 -11.57
N TRP A 47 -9.03 -4.91 -10.94
CA TRP A 47 -7.76 -5.15 -11.63
C TRP A 47 -6.79 -5.97 -10.78
N SER A 48 -5.75 -6.49 -11.43
CA SER A 48 -4.66 -7.23 -10.77
C SER A 48 -3.29 -6.90 -11.35
N ARG A 49 -2.29 -6.84 -10.47
CA ARG A 49 -0.87 -6.65 -10.78
C ARG A 49 -0.05 -7.82 -10.22
N PRO A 50 -0.07 -8.99 -10.88
CA PRO A 50 0.62 -10.19 -10.42
C PRO A 50 2.15 -10.09 -10.54
N ASP A 51 2.66 -9.09 -11.23
CA ASP A 51 4.07 -8.71 -11.31
C ASP A 51 4.56 -8.01 -10.02
N LEU A 52 3.66 -7.43 -9.23
CA LEU A 52 3.96 -6.75 -7.96
C LEU A 52 3.91 -7.70 -6.76
N ARG A 53 4.49 -8.89 -6.90
CA ARG A 53 4.64 -9.86 -5.79
C ARG A 53 5.64 -9.35 -4.75
N GLY A 54 5.44 -9.76 -3.50
CA GLY A 54 6.37 -9.41 -2.42
C GLY A 54 6.34 -7.94 -1.99
N VAL A 55 5.29 -7.19 -2.34
CA VAL A 55 5.06 -5.85 -1.80
C VAL A 55 5.05 -5.91 -0.27
N ALA A 56 5.82 -5.02 0.35
CA ALA A 56 6.03 -4.91 1.79
C ALA A 56 5.04 -3.95 2.45
N ALA A 57 4.52 -2.97 1.71
CA ALA A 57 3.47 -2.07 2.16
C ALA A 57 2.63 -1.53 0.99
N LEU A 58 1.35 -1.28 1.26
CA LEU A 58 0.44 -0.54 0.38
C LEU A 58 -0.07 0.69 1.13
N LEU A 59 -0.21 1.81 0.42
CA LEU A 59 -0.72 3.05 1.00
C LEU A 59 -1.53 3.81 -0.06
N ARG A 60 -2.75 4.20 0.31
CA ARG A 60 -3.63 4.96 -0.57
C ARG A 60 -3.58 6.43 -0.21
N ASP A 61 -3.25 7.28 -1.17
CA ASP A 61 -3.27 8.73 -1.05
C ASP A 61 -4.50 9.31 -1.72
N GLY A 62 -5.52 9.59 -0.89
CA GLY A 62 -6.83 10.07 -1.33
C GLY A 62 -7.36 9.26 -2.51
N ASP A 63 -7.84 9.97 -3.54
CA ASP A 63 -8.34 9.37 -4.77
C ASP A 63 -7.27 9.27 -5.88
N GLU A 64 -6.08 9.81 -5.69
CA GLU A 64 -5.14 10.03 -6.80
C GLU A 64 -4.14 8.91 -7.02
N ARG A 65 -3.54 8.38 -5.93
CA ARG A 65 -2.42 7.43 -6.03
C ARG A 65 -2.52 6.27 -5.06
N LEU A 66 -2.04 5.12 -5.51
CA LEU A 66 -1.76 3.95 -4.68
C LEU A 66 -0.25 3.69 -4.67
N PHE A 67 0.37 3.81 -3.51
CA PHE A 67 1.78 3.50 -3.33
C PHE A 67 1.98 2.02 -2.99
N ALA A 68 2.93 1.39 -3.67
CA ALA A 68 3.39 0.04 -3.39
C ALA A 68 4.89 0.04 -3.12
N LEU A 69 5.28 -0.39 -1.91
CA LEU A 69 6.67 -0.53 -1.52
C LEU A 69 7.16 -1.95 -1.81
N ARG A 70 8.16 -2.10 -2.68
CA ARG A 70 8.67 -3.41 -3.12
C ARG A 70 10.16 -3.36 -3.42
N ASP A 71 10.95 -4.30 -2.89
CA ASP A 71 12.35 -4.51 -3.27
C ASP A 71 13.17 -3.21 -3.38
N ALA A 72 13.18 -2.39 -2.31
CA ALA A 72 13.85 -1.09 -2.26
C ALA A 72 13.39 -0.10 -3.35
N GLN A 73 12.13 -0.14 -3.76
CA GLN A 73 11.52 0.87 -4.61
C GLN A 73 10.09 1.18 -4.18
N ILE A 74 9.63 2.38 -4.51
CA ILE A 74 8.22 2.78 -4.37
C ILE A 74 7.66 2.93 -5.77
N LEU A 75 6.54 2.28 -6.01
CA LEU A 75 5.74 2.48 -7.20
C LEU A 75 4.53 3.33 -6.84
N SER A 76 4.26 4.37 -7.61
CA SER A 76 2.93 4.98 -7.65
C SER A 76 2.11 4.29 -8.73
N LEU A 77 0.94 3.81 -8.34
CA LEU A 77 -0.01 3.17 -9.22
C LEU A 77 -1.25 4.05 -9.34
N ASP A 78 -1.80 4.10 -10.53
CA ASP A 78 -3.16 4.56 -10.76
C ASP A 78 -4.11 3.59 -10.05
N PRO A 79 -4.97 4.08 -9.13
CA PRO A 79 -5.83 3.25 -8.31
C PRO A 79 -6.98 2.60 -9.10
N THR A 80 -7.36 3.16 -10.25
CA THR A 80 -8.49 2.69 -11.06
C THR A 80 -8.07 1.57 -12.02
N SER A 81 -6.86 1.65 -12.57
CA SER A 81 -6.34 0.73 -13.58
C SER A 81 -5.22 -0.17 -13.07
N GLY A 82 -4.60 0.19 -11.94
CA GLY A 82 -3.38 -0.43 -11.43
C GLY A 82 -2.13 -0.09 -12.24
N ALA A 83 -2.20 0.82 -13.23
CA ALA A 83 -1.06 1.18 -14.07
C ALA A 83 0.02 1.92 -13.28
N THR A 84 1.30 1.66 -13.54
CA THR A 84 2.39 2.38 -12.88
C THR A 84 2.50 3.79 -13.45
N GLN A 85 2.30 4.80 -12.60
CA GLN A 85 2.46 6.21 -12.95
C GLN A 85 3.93 6.63 -12.88
N TRP A 86 4.65 6.18 -11.84
CA TRP A 86 6.09 6.40 -11.68
C TRP A 86 6.72 5.38 -10.73
N THR A 87 8.05 5.29 -10.76
CA THR A 87 8.85 4.46 -9.85
C THR A 87 9.98 5.28 -9.24
N LEU A 88 10.16 5.19 -7.93
CA LEU A 88 11.26 5.79 -7.19
C LEU A 88 12.15 4.69 -6.59
N PRO A 89 13.40 4.53 -7.06
CA PRO A 89 14.36 3.64 -6.41
C PRO A 89 14.81 4.22 -5.06
N LEU A 90 14.92 3.36 -4.05
CA LEU A 90 15.47 3.65 -2.73
C LEU A 90 16.85 3.02 -2.59
N SER A 91 17.65 3.52 -1.65
CA SER A 91 18.95 2.92 -1.36
C SER A 91 18.77 1.52 -0.74
N PRO A 92 19.41 0.46 -1.29
CA PRO A 92 19.23 -0.92 -0.84
C PRO A 92 19.83 -1.20 0.55
N ALA A 93 20.62 -0.28 1.10
CA ALA A 93 21.33 -0.45 2.37
C ALA A 93 20.43 -0.31 3.61
N ALA A 94 19.17 0.07 3.44
CA ALA A 94 18.34 0.55 4.53
C ALA A 94 17.10 -0.32 4.71
N PRO A 95 16.92 -0.99 5.87
CA PRO A 95 15.72 -1.79 6.11
C PRO A 95 14.48 -0.89 6.07
N LEU A 96 13.52 -1.25 5.22
CA LEU A 96 12.27 -0.52 5.05
C LEU A 96 11.32 -0.89 6.19
N ALA A 97 11.00 0.07 7.05
CA ALA A 97 10.14 -0.17 8.21
C ALA A 97 8.66 0.17 7.96
N GLY A 98 8.35 1.04 7.00
CA GLY A 98 6.98 1.42 6.69
C GLY A 98 6.88 2.59 5.71
N ILE A 99 5.65 2.82 5.26
CA ILE A 99 5.23 3.99 4.50
C ILE A 99 4.00 4.58 5.21
N ALA A 100 3.94 5.89 5.37
CA ALA A 100 2.82 6.59 6.00
C ALA A 100 2.49 7.88 5.25
N LEU A 101 1.23 8.33 5.28
CA LEU A 101 0.87 9.65 4.76
C LEU A 101 0.99 10.69 5.87
N GLY A 102 1.56 11.84 5.53
CA GLY A 102 1.48 13.03 6.35
C GLY A 102 0.72 14.17 5.66
N PRO A 103 0.70 15.35 6.29
CA PRO A 103 -0.02 16.51 5.78
C PRO A 103 0.43 16.88 4.35
N GLY A 104 -0.52 17.23 3.49
CA GLY A 104 -0.23 17.66 2.12
C GLY A 104 0.15 16.51 1.17
N GLN A 105 -0.43 15.32 1.34
CA GLN A 105 -0.26 14.16 0.45
C GLN A 105 1.17 13.60 0.38
N LEU A 106 2.02 13.95 1.34
CA LEU A 106 3.38 13.44 1.39
C LEU A 106 3.42 12.01 1.93
N ALA A 107 3.94 11.08 1.12
CA ALA A 107 4.30 9.74 1.56
C ALA A 107 5.66 9.76 2.25
N TYR A 108 5.67 9.40 3.53
CA TYR A 108 6.84 9.24 4.37
C TYR A 108 7.32 7.81 4.35
N VAL A 109 8.57 7.57 3.97
CA VAL A 109 9.16 6.23 3.92
C VAL A 109 10.34 6.20 4.88
N SER A 110 10.27 5.31 5.86
CA SER A 110 11.41 5.01 6.71
C SER A 110 12.27 3.95 6.03
N ALA A 111 13.44 4.36 5.57
CA ALA A 111 14.46 3.49 4.99
C ALA A 111 15.69 3.57 5.89
N GLY A 112 15.87 2.60 6.80
CA GLY A 112 16.97 2.60 7.77
C GLY A 112 16.97 3.82 8.68
N ARG A 113 17.94 4.73 8.52
CA ARG A 113 18.08 5.99 9.29
C ARG A 113 17.47 7.21 8.58
N GLU A 114 16.91 7.02 7.39
CA GLU A 114 16.40 8.08 6.55
C GLU A 114 14.87 8.09 6.57
N LEU A 115 14.30 9.30 6.60
CA LEU A 115 12.89 9.57 6.40
C LEU A 115 12.75 10.38 5.12
N LEU A 116 12.15 9.79 4.10
CA LEU A 116 11.92 10.44 2.80
C LEU A 116 10.48 10.95 2.75
N ALA A 117 10.25 12.17 2.26
CA ALA A 117 8.92 12.69 1.97
C ALA A 117 8.74 12.82 0.45
N ILE A 118 7.70 12.21 -0.11
CA ILE A 118 7.43 12.15 -1.56
C ILE A 118 6.05 12.73 -1.83
N GLY A 119 5.94 13.64 -2.79
CA GLY A 119 4.68 14.27 -3.26
C GLY A 119 4.44 14.08 -4.74
#